data_AF-A0AA46AFP0-F1
#
_entry.id   AF-A0AA46AFP0-F1
#
_cell.length_a   1.000
_cell.length_b   1.000
_cell.length_c   1.000
_cell.angle_alpha   90.00
_cell.angle_beta   90.00
_cell.angle_gamma   90.00
#
_symmetry.space_group_name_H-M   'P 1'
#
loop_
_entity.id
_entity.type
_entity.pdbx_description
1 polymer ?
#
loop_
_entity_poly.entity_id
_entity_poly.type
_entity_poly.pdbx_seq_one_letter_code
_entity_poly.pdbx_strand_id
1 'polypeptide(L)'
;MKNKDMNFILADVENFIFFQQRKVDKILSKKEILSKEESILIYSHFSDSLHKIANLFRDLEHIKDENVLKDISAISMHVLAWIIFTFPSIELESPLFAENYKIEEKDILDFLAEKLILIEDLSDNIFSLKEESRHIYNSIDKAASLFGFLASVMKKNIIEN
;
A
#
# COMPACT_ATOMS: atom_id res chain seq x y z
N MET A 1 -16.46 10.14 -13.57
CA MET A 1 -17.17 9.45 -12.47
C MET A 1 -18.00 10.47 -11.70
N LYS A 2 -19.23 10.16 -11.25
CA LYS A 2 -20.02 11.13 -10.45
C LYS A 2 -19.49 11.11 -9.00
N ASN A 3 -19.49 12.25 -8.28
CA ASN A 3 -18.97 12.33 -6.90
C ASN A 3 -19.58 11.27 -5.96
N LYS A 4 -20.87 10.93 -6.13
CA LYS A 4 -21.54 9.88 -5.36
C LYS A 4 -20.91 8.49 -5.55
N ASP A 5 -20.43 8.18 -6.75
CA ASP A 5 -19.80 6.90 -7.04
C ASP A 5 -18.43 6.83 -6.36
N MET A 6 -17.71 7.97 -6.29
CA MET A 6 -16.40 8.02 -5.63
C MET A 6 -16.50 7.88 -4.11
N ASN A 7 -17.49 8.52 -3.47
CA ASN A 7 -17.69 8.36 -2.03
C ASN A 7 -18.00 6.90 -1.65
N PHE A 8 -18.74 6.19 -2.50
CA PHE A 8 -18.99 4.76 -2.29
C PHE A 8 -17.70 3.94 -2.45
N ILE A 9 -16.90 4.22 -3.48
CA ILE A 9 -15.61 3.56 -3.69
C ILE A 9 -14.66 3.82 -2.52
N LEU A 10 -14.59 5.05 -2.04
CA LEU A 10 -13.76 5.43 -0.90
C LEU A 10 -14.18 4.65 0.36
N ALA A 11 -15.48 4.60 0.67
CA ALA A 11 -15.98 3.82 1.79
C ALA A 11 -15.69 2.31 1.65
N ASP A 12 -15.75 1.75 0.43
CA ASP A 12 -15.33 0.35 0.17
C ASP A 12 -13.84 0.16 0.46
N VAL A 13 -13.00 1.09 0.00
CA VAL A 13 -11.55 1.07 0.25
C VAL A 13 -11.26 1.16 1.75
N GLU A 14 -11.85 2.12 2.46
CA GLU A 14 -11.66 2.29 3.90
C GLU A 14 -12.04 1.04 4.68
N ASN A 15 -13.21 0.45 4.39
CA ASN A 15 -13.63 -0.79 5.02
C ASN A 15 -12.66 -1.93 4.70
N PHE A 16 -12.25 -2.07 3.45
CA PHE A 16 -11.27 -3.07 3.03
C PHE A 16 -9.97 -2.92 3.82
N ILE A 17 -9.39 -1.72 3.86
CA ILE A 17 -8.16 -1.42 4.59
C ILE A 17 -8.31 -1.75 6.07
N PHE A 18 -9.40 -1.31 6.70
CA PHE A 18 -9.68 -1.60 8.10
C PHE A 18 -9.69 -3.11 8.39
N PHE A 19 -10.33 -3.91 7.53
CA PHE A 19 -10.35 -5.36 7.71
C PHE A 19 -8.98 -6.00 7.50
N GLN A 20 -8.18 -5.53 6.53
CA GLN A 20 -6.83 -6.05 6.32
C GLN A 20 -5.90 -5.72 7.49
N GLN A 21 -5.90 -4.45 7.92
CA GLN A 21 -5.12 -3.99 9.06
C GLN A 21 -5.44 -4.82 10.32
N ARG A 22 -6.73 -5.01 10.64
CA ARG A 22 -7.12 -5.83 11.79
C ARG A 22 -6.66 -7.28 11.72
N LYS A 23 -6.59 -7.88 10.52
CA LYS A 23 -6.08 -9.24 10.36
C LYS A 23 -4.59 -9.30 10.63
N VAL A 24 -3.83 -8.37 10.06
CA VAL A 24 -2.36 -8.28 10.24
C VAL A 24 -2.03 -8.00 11.71
N ASP A 25 -2.68 -7.01 12.32
CA ASP A 25 -2.46 -6.65 13.73
C ASP A 25 -2.77 -7.82 14.67
N LYS A 26 -3.78 -8.64 14.34
CA LYS A 26 -4.12 -9.86 15.10
C LYS A 26 -3.05 -10.94 14.99
N ILE A 27 -2.33 -11.02 13.87
CA ILE A 27 -1.22 -11.96 13.69
C ILE A 27 -0.04 -11.48 14.53
N LEU A 28 0.34 -10.22 14.37
CA LEU A 28 1.50 -9.60 15.03
C LEU A 28 1.35 -9.53 16.56
N SER A 29 0.15 -9.28 17.08
CA SER A 29 -0.11 -9.24 18.52
C SER A 29 -0.01 -10.59 19.24
N LYS A 30 0.06 -11.70 18.50
CA LYS A 30 -0.02 -13.06 19.07
C LYS A 30 1.30 -13.81 19.08
N LYS A 31 2.31 -13.34 18.34
CA LYS A 31 3.52 -14.11 18.06
C LYS A 31 4.74 -13.21 18.02
N GLU A 32 5.84 -13.69 18.59
CA GLU A 32 7.16 -13.08 18.45
C GLU A 32 7.79 -13.40 17.09
N ILE A 33 7.52 -14.60 16.53
CA ILE A 33 8.05 -15.06 15.24
C ILE A 33 6.90 -15.49 14.32
N LEU A 34 6.90 -15.01 13.07
CA LEU A 34 5.87 -15.29 12.07
C LEU A 34 6.20 -16.54 11.26
N SER A 35 5.18 -17.34 10.93
CA SER A 35 5.36 -18.43 9.95
C SER A 35 5.45 -17.87 8.52
N LYS A 36 6.00 -18.66 7.59
CA LYS A 36 6.06 -18.28 6.18
C LYS A 36 4.68 -17.98 5.59
N GLU A 37 3.65 -18.76 5.96
CA GLU A 37 2.28 -18.54 5.51
C GLU A 37 1.71 -17.22 6.03
N GLU A 38 2.05 -16.84 7.27
CA GLU A 38 1.65 -15.56 7.85
C GLU A 38 2.33 -14.40 7.13
N SER A 39 3.63 -14.50 6.85
CA SER A 39 4.36 -13.51 6.06
C SER A 39 3.80 -13.35 4.64
N ILE A 40 3.48 -14.46 3.97
CA ILE A 40 2.81 -14.45 2.65
C ILE A 40 1.47 -13.73 2.72
N LEU A 41 0.67 -14.00 3.76
CA LEU A 41 -0.62 -13.37 3.95
C LEU A 41 -0.48 -11.85 4.14
N ILE A 42 0.47 -11.42 4.97
CA ILE A 42 0.72 -10.00 5.23
C ILE A 42 1.16 -9.30 3.94
N TYR A 43 2.10 -9.87 3.18
CA TYR A 43 2.54 -9.29 1.90
C TYR A 43 1.42 -9.23 0.87
N SER A 44 0.57 -10.25 0.80
CA SER A 44 -0.62 -10.22 -0.05
C SER A 44 -1.57 -9.09 0.35
N HIS A 45 -1.77 -8.88 1.66
CA HIS A 45 -2.61 -7.79 2.17
C HIS A 45 -2.00 -6.41 1.92
N PHE A 46 -0.68 -6.25 2.02
CA PHE A 46 0.00 -5.01 1.60
C PHE A 46 -0.17 -4.75 0.12
N SER A 47 0.08 -5.76 -0.73
CA SER A 47 -0.12 -5.69 -2.18
C SER A 47 -1.53 -5.24 -2.55
N ASP A 48 -2.56 -5.89 -2.00
CA ASP A 48 -3.95 -5.58 -2.32
C ASP A 48 -4.35 -4.18 -1.83
N SER A 49 -3.87 -3.79 -0.64
CA SER A 49 -4.14 -2.47 -0.05
C SER A 49 -3.51 -1.35 -0.88
N LEU A 50 -2.26 -1.53 -1.32
CA LEU A 50 -1.57 -0.59 -2.19
C LEU A 50 -2.24 -0.51 -3.57
N HIS A 51 -2.67 -1.62 -4.17
CA HIS A 51 -3.45 -1.61 -5.41
C HIS A 51 -4.76 -0.84 -5.25
N LYS A 52 -5.47 -1.02 -4.13
CA LYS A 52 -6.74 -0.33 -3.84
C LYS A 52 -6.54 1.18 -3.77
N ILE A 53 -5.55 1.67 -3.02
CA ILE A 53 -5.29 3.11 -2.94
C ILE A 53 -4.69 3.66 -4.25
N ALA A 54 -3.83 2.91 -4.95
CA ALA A 54 -3.30 3.34 -6.25
C ALA A 54 -4.43 3.60 -7.24
N ASN A 55 -5.43 2.72 -7.29
CA ASN A 55 -6.59 2.88 -8.16
C ASN A 55 -7.42 4.13 -7.87
N LEU A 56 -7.37 4.70 -6.65
CA LEU A 56 -7.98 6.00 -6.36
C LEU A 56 -7.28 7.13 -7.12
N PHE A 57 -5.95 7.02 -7.34
CA PHE A 57 -5.17 8.03 -8.05
C PHE A 57 -5.27 7.97 -9.57
N ARG A 58 -5.73 6.84 -10.13
CA ARG A 58 -5.76 6.61 -11.58
C ARG A 58 -6.57 7.66 -12.32
N ASP A 59 -7.72 8.05 -11.78
CA ASP A 59 -8.71 8.92 -12.42
C ASP A 59 -8.97 10.21 -11.62
N LEU A 60 -8.01 10.61 -10.78
CA LEU A 60 -8.08 11.77 -9.87
C LEU A 60 -8.38 13.09 -10.59
N GLU A 61 -7.86 13.26 -11.81
CA GLU A 61 -8.03 14.46 -12.64
C GLU A 61 -9.51 14.81 -12.89
N HIS A 62 -10.40 13.81 -12.88
CA HIS A 62 -11.83 13.98 -13.17
C HIS A 62 -12.68 14.31 -11.94
N ILE A 63 -12.13 14.24 -10.73
CA ILE A 63 -12.86 14.49 -9.49
C ILE A 63 -12.84 15.98 -9.19
N LYS A 64 -14.02 16.58 -8.98
CA LYS A 64 -14.12 18.03 -8.71
C LYS A 64 -14.21 18.38 -7.23
N ASP A 65 -14.59 17.41 -6.40
CA ASP A 65 -14.83 17.63 -4.98
C ASP A 65 -13.52 17.61 -4.20
N GLU A 66 -13.09 18.76 -3.71
CA GLU A 66 -11.84 18.89 -2.96
C GLU A 66 -11.82 18.07 -1.67
N ASN A 67 -12.98 17.88 -1.02
CA ASN A 67 -13.03 17.06 0.19
C ASN A 67 -12.74 15.60 -0.13
N VAL A 68 -13.30 15.08 -1.22
CA VAL A 68 -13.02 13.71 -1.69
C VAL A 68 -11.54 13.52 -2.02
N LEU A 69 -10.90 14.54 -2.60
CA LEU A 69 -9.48 14.52 -2.93
C LEU A 69 -8.61 14.50 -1.67
N LYS A 70 -9.00 15.26 -0.64
CA LYS A 70 -8.37 15.23 0.68
C LYS A 70 -8.56 13.89 1.36
N ASP A 71 -9.75 13.31 1.29
CA ASP A 71 -10.04 12.01 1.89
C ASP A 71 -9.24 10.88 1.20
N ILE A 72 -9.13 10.91 -0.14
CA ILE A 72 -8.25 10.01 -0.90
C ILE A 72 -6.80 10.15 -0.44
N SER A 73 -6.32 11.38 -0.26
CA SER A 73 -4.95 11.63 0.23
C SER A 73 -4.78 11.06 1.64
N ALA A 74 -5.73 11.33 2.54
CA ALA A 74 -5.71 10.86 3.93
C ALA A 74 -5.68 9.34 4.04
N ILE A 75 -6.59 8.62 3.35
CA ILE A 75 -6.59 7.14 3.41
C ILE A 75 -5.31 6.56 2.81
N SER A 76 -4.76 7.20 1.77
CA SER A 76 -3.54 6.73 1.12
C SER A 76 -2.33 6.90 2.03
N MET A 77 -2.20 8.06 2.69
CA MET A 77 -1.17 8.29 3.71
C MET A 77 -1.30 7.31 4.88
N HIS A 78 -2.53 7.06 5.36
CA HIS A 78 -2.79 6.07 6.41
C HIS A 78 -2.29 4.67 6.03
N VAL A 79 -2.59 4.21 4.82
CA VAL A 79 -2.16 2.89 4.34
C VAL A 79 -0.64 2.81 4.19
N LEU A 80 -0.02 3.84 3.60
CA LEU A 80 1.44 3.90 3.46
C LEU A 80 2.11 3.87 4.84
N ALA A 81 1.66 4.70 5.78
CA ALA A 81 2.17 4.74 7.14
C ALA A 81 2.03 3.37 7.83
N TRP A 82 0.85 2.77 7.75
CA TRP A 82 0.61 1.45 8.31
C TRP A 82 1.62 0.42 7.80
N ILE A 83 1.85 0.37 6.49
CA ILE A 83 2.82 -0.57 5.90
C ILE A 83 4.24 -0.25 6.37
N ILE A 84 4.65 1.02 6.35
CA ILE A 84 5.99 1.46 6.78
C ILE A 84 6.28 1.03 8.23
N PHE A 85 5.32 1.19 9.14
CA PHE A 85 5.52 0.82 10.55
C PHE A 85 5.36 -0.68 10.81
N THR A 86 4.59 -1.37 9.97
CA THR A 86 4.33 -2.80 10.16
C THR A 86 5.43 -3.66 9.56
N PHE A 87 5.96 -3.28 8.40
CA PHE A 87 6.91 -4.09 7.63
C PHE A 87 8.17 -4.51 8.41
N PRO A 88 8.81 -3.64 9.22
CA PRO A 88 9.97 -4.04 10.02
C PRO A 88 9.68 -5.12 11.07
N SER A 89 8.42 -5.27 11.50
CA SER A 89 8.00 -6.28 12.47
C SER A 89 7.82 -7.67 11.85
N ILE A 90 7.91 -7.77 10.52
CA ILE A 90 7.84 -9.03 9.80
C ILE A 90 9.26 -9.60 9.79
N GLU A 91 9.63 -10.35 10.83
CA GLU A 91 10.91 -11.07 10.83
C GLU A 91 10.99 -11.95 9.59
N LEU A 92 11.97 -11.63 8.74
CA LEU A 92 12.20 -12.31 7.48
C LEU A 92 12.86 -13.67 7.76
N GLU A 93 12.08 -14.72 8.02
CA GLU A 93 12.50 -16.08 7.64
C GLU A 93 12.41 -16.26 6.11
N SER A 94 12.98 -15.30 5.39
CA SER A 94 12.86 -15.15 3.96
C SER A 94 14.17 -15.57 3.31
N PRO A 95 14.15 -16.51 2.35
CA PRO A 95 15.33 -16.82 1.53
C PRO A 95 15.64 -15.71 0.50
N LEU A 96 14.99 -14.55 0.61
CA LEU A 96 15.14 -13.43 -0.32
C LEU A 96 16.32 -12.56 0.05
N PHE A 97 17.04 -12.10 -0.96
CA PHE A 97 18.17 -11.19 -0.78
C PHE A 97 17.68 -9.75 -0.59
N ALA A 98 18.51 -8.89 0.00
CA ALA A 98 18.17 -7.48 0.26
C ALA A 98 17.80 -6.73 -1.04
N GLU A 99 18.37 -7.13 -2.17
CA GLU A 99 18.09 -6.58 -3.50
C GLU A 99 16.64 -6.83 -3.95
N ASN A 100 15.98 -7.86 -3.41
CA ASN A 100 14.58 -8.12 -3.70
C ASN A 100 13.61 -7.14 -3.02
N TYR A 101 14.11 -6.27 -2.14
CA TYR A 101 13.32 -5.27 -1.42
C TYR A 101 13.52 -3.86 -1.97
N LYS A 102 13.88 -3.74 -3.25
CA LYS A 102 14.16 -2.45 -3.88
C LYS A 102 13.19 -2.08 -4.99
N ILE A 103 12.93 -0.78 -5.11
CA ILE A 103 12.21 -0.15 -6.22
C ILE A 103 13.05 1.03 -6.69
N GLU A 104 13.42 1.05 -7.97
CA GLU A 104 14.24 2.15 -8.54
C GLU A 104 15.53 2.39 -7.76
N GLU A 105 16.23 1.30 -7.38
CA GLU A 105 17.44 1.28 -6.54
C GLU A 105 17.28 1.76 -5.10
N LYS A 106 16.08 2.16 -4.67
CA LYS A 106 15.76 2.54 -3.29
C LYS A 106 15.23 1.36 -2.50
N ASP A 107 15.54 1.32 -1.21
CA ASP A 107 14.86 0.41 -0.29
C ASP A 107 13.34 0.67 -0.30
N ILE A 108 12.54 -0.39 -0.14
CA ILE A 108 11.08 -0.29 -0.19
C ILE A 108 10.52 0.64 0.89
N LEU A 109 11.12 0.69 2.08
CA LEU A 109 10.67 1.60 3.14
C LEU A 109 10.95 3.06 2.78
N ASP A 110 12.15 3.35 2.27
CA ASP A 110 12.51 4.68 1.81
C ASP A 110 11.61 5.12 0.65
N PHE A 111 11.35 4.22 -0.30
CA PHE A 111 10.46 4.46 -1.42
C PHE A 111 9.04 4.80 -0.95
N LEU A 112 8.47 4.00 -0.03
CA LEU A 112 7.13 4.25 0.51
C LEU A 112 7.06 5.55 1.32
N ALA A 113 8.09 5.85 2.11
CA ALA A 113 8.19 7.09 2.88
C ALA A 113 8.22 8.32 1.97
N GLU A 114 8.99 8.28 0.88
CA GLU A 114 8.99 9.35 -0.11
C GLU A 114 7.61 9.57 -0.74
N LYS A 115 6.84 8.50 -1.00
CA LYS A 115 5.47 8.65 -1.54
C LYS A 115 4.50 9.17 -0.50
N LEU A 116 4.66 8.80 0.77
CA LEU A 116 3.88 9.36 1.86
C LEU A 116 4.09 10.88 1.95
N ILE A 117 5.35 11.33 1.97
CA ILE A 117 5.71 12.76 2.03
C ILE A 117 5.19 13.50 0.80
N LEU A 118 5.36 12.92 -0.40
CA LEU A 118 4.84 13.53 -1.64
C LEU A 118 3.33 13.75 -1.58
N ILE A 119 2.56 12.77 -1.09
CA ILE A 119 1.10 12.91 -0.99
C ILE A 119 0.74 13.94 0.09
N GLU A 120 1.46 13.97 1.21
CA GLU A 120 1.28 14.96 2.27
C GLU A 120 1.47 16.38 1.72
N ASP A 121 2.60 16.65 1.07
CA ASP A 121 2.94 17.95 0.48
C ASP A 121 1.91 18.42 -0.57
N LEU A 122 1.34 17.48 -1.32
CA LEU A 122 0.35 17.77 -2.36
C LEU A 122 -1.09 17.85 -1.84
N SER A 123 -1.38 17.32 -0.65
CA SER A 123 -2.76 17.19 -0.12
C SER A 123 -3.48 18.54 0.04
N ASP A 124 -2.72 19.61 0.32
CA ASP A 124 -3.24 20.97 0.42
C ASP A 124 -3.26 21.72 -0.93
N ASN A 125 -2.53 21.22 -1.94
CA ASN A 125 -2.52 21.76 -3.30
C ASN A 125 -3.17 20.78 -4.29
N ILE A 126 -4.50 20.83 -4.32
CA ILE A 126 -5.36 19.97 -5.16
C ILE A 126 -5.00 20.02 -6.65
N PHE A 127 -4.56 21.18 -7.16
CA PHE A 127 -4.15 21.31 -8.55
C PHE A 127 -2.93 20.43 -8.84
N SER A 128 -1.86 20.59 -8.05
CA SER A 128 -0.64 19.78 -8.19
C SER A 128 -0.88 18.30 -7.88
N LEU A 129 -1.76 17.98 -6.91
CA LEU A 129 -2.16 16.60 -6.64
C LEU A 129 -2.74 15.90 -7.88
N LYS A 130 -3.54 16.61 -8.67
CA LYS A 130 -4.11 16.07 -9.91
C LYS A 130 -3.07 15.92 -11.01
N GLU A 131 -2.15 16.88 -11.15
CA GLU A 131 -1.07 16.79 -12.14
C GLU A 131 -0.15 15.60 -11.86
N GLU A 132 0.15 15.35 -10.58
CA GLU A 132 1.02 14.26 -10.14
C GLU A 132 0.30 12.91 -9.99
N SER A 133 -1.03 12.87 -10.15
CA SER A 133 -1.82 11.69 -9.78
C SER A 133 -1.40 10.42 -10.52
N ARG A 134 -1.01 10.55 -11.80
CA ARG A 134 -0.54 9.43 -12.61
C ARG A 134 0.82 8.91 -12.15
N HIS A 135 1.70 9.81 -11.72
CA HIS A 135 3.00 9.43 -11.18
C HIS A 135 2.85 8.76 -9.81
N ILE A 136 1.95 9.27 -8.95
CA ILE A 136 1.61 8.64 -7.66
C ILE A 136 1.01 7.25 -7.90
N TYR A 137 0.01 7.13 -8.79
CA TYR A 137 -0.58 5.85 -9.20
C TYR A 137 0.50 4.83 -9.57
N ASN A 138 1.35 5.15 -10.55
CA ASN A 138 2.38 4.23 -11.02
C ASN A 138 3.38 3.85 -9.92
N SER A 139 3.72 4.80 -9.04
CA SER A 139 4.67 4.57 -7.95
C SER A 139 4.10 3.61 -6.91
N ILE A 140 2.88 3.85 -6.45
CA ILE A 140 2.22 2.99 -5.47
C ILE A 140 1.96 1.60 -6.08
N ASP A 141 1.53 1.54 -7.34
CA ASP A 141 1.27 0.27 -8.05
C ASP A 141 2.53 -0.59 -8.22
N LYS A 142 3.71 0.04 -8.42
CA LYS A 142 5.01 -0.66 -8.37
C LYS A 142 5.29 -1.28 -7.01
N ALA A 143 5.06 -0.53 -5.92
CA ALA A 143 5.23 -1.08 -4.57
C ALA A 143 4.26 -2.23 -4.29
N ALA A 144 3.02 -2.08 -4.76
CA ALA A 144 2.01 -3.11 -4.67
C ALA A 144 2.46 -4.39 -5.40
N SER A 145 2.94 -4.25 -6.64
CA SER A 145 3.49 -5.33 -7.45
C SER A 145 4.68 -6.02 -6.79
N LEU A 146 5.56 -5.25 -6.13
CA LEU A 146 6.70 -5.82 -5.40
C LEU A 146 6.23 -6.70 -4.24
N PHE A 147 5.33 -6.22 -3.39
CA PHE A 147 4.79 -7.06 -2.31
C PHE A 147 4.07 -8.31 -2.83
N GLY A 148 3.32 -8.20 -3.94
CA GLY A 148 2.70 -9.35 -4.60
C GLY A 148 3.73 -10.36 -5.10
N PHE A 149 4.84 -9.88 -5.67
CA PHE A 149 5.97 -10.71 -6.06
C PHE A 149 6.62 -11.42 -4.86
N LEU A 150 6.90 -10.69 -3.77
CA LEU A 150 7.47 -11.25 -2.53
C LEU A 150 6.59 -12.39 -1.99
N ALA A 151 5.27 -12.17 -1.92
CA ALA A 151 4.31 -13.21 -1.51
C ALA A 151 4.35 -14.44 -2.43
N SER A 152 4.43 -14.23 -3.75
CA SER A 152 4.47 -15.29 -4.75
C SER A 152 5.74 -16.15 -4.64
N VAL A 153 6.91 -15.53 -4.48
CA VAL A 153 8.18 -16.24 -4.35
C VAL A 153 8.23 -17.06 -3.06
N MET A 154 7.83 -16.47 -1.93
CA MET A 154 7.72 -17.21 -0.68
C MET A 154 6.79 -18.42 -0.78
N LYS A 155 5.65 -18.27 -1.48
CA LYS A 155 4.71 -19.37 -1.70
C LYS A 155 5.31 -20.51 -2.51
N LYS A 156 6.10 -20.22 -3.56
CA LYS A 156 6.79 -21.27 -4.33
C LYS A 156 7.80 -22.05 -3.49
N ASN A 157 8.54 -21.36 -2.62
CA ASN A 157 9.51 -21.98 -1.71
C ASN A 157 8.87 -22.91 -0.65
N ILE A 158 7.55 -22.81 -0.40
CA ILE A 158 6.82 -23.73 0.47
C ILE A 158 6.42 -25.01 -0.29
N ILE A 159 6.15 -24.93 -1.60
CA ILE A 159 5.69 -26.07 -2.39
C ILE A 159 6.86 -26.99 -2.78
N GLU A 160 8.06 -26.44 -2.90
CA GLU A 160 9.27 -27.16 -3.30
C GLU A 160 10.05 -27.81 -2.14
N ASN A 161 9.65 -27.57 -0.88
CA ASN A 161 10.22 -28.17 0.34
C ASN A 161 9.21 -29.07 1.06
#